data_AF-A0A834SJ18-F1
#
_entry.id   AF-A0A834SJ18-F1
#
_cell.length_a   1.000
_cell.length_b   1.000
_cell.length_c   1.000
_cell.angle_alpha   90.00
_cell.angle_beta   90.00
_cell.angle_gamma   90.00
#
_symmetry.space_group_name_H-M   'P 1'
#
loop_
_entity.id
_entity.type
_entity.pdbx_description
1 polymer ?
#
loop_
_entity_poly.entity_id
_entity_poly.type
_entity_poly.pdbx_seq_one_letter_code
_entity_poly.pdbx_strand_id
1 'polypeptide(L)' 'MKNKMKDELRVMDGWDINSVDPCTWNMVGCSAEGYVISLDMASMDLSGTLSPGIGNLSHLRTL' A
#
# COMPACT_ATOMS: atom_id res chain seq x y z
N MET A 1 0.79 7.35 4.89
CA MET A 1 -0.05 6.51 3.99
C MET A 1 -1.16 5.75 4.73
N LYS A 2 -0.97 5.32 5.99
CA LYS A 2 -2.00 4.63 6.81
C LYS A 2 -3.07 5.51 7.50
N ASN A 3 -2.88 6.83 7.60
CA ASN A 3 -3.59 7.66 8.58
C ASN A 3 -5.13 7.80 8.41
N LYS A 4 -5.69 7.24 7.34
CA LYS A 4 -7.13 7.28 7.03
C LYS A 4 -7.75 5.91 6.70
N MET A 5 -6.96 4.84 6.82
CA MET A 5 -7.45 3.47 6.70
C MET A 5 -7.57 2.84 8.08
N LYS A 6 -8.70 2.18 8.28
CA LYS A 6 -9.02 1.40 9.46
C LYS A 6 -8.67 -0.05 9.18
N ASP A 7 -7.62 -0.51 9.85
CA ASP A 7 -7.04 -1.84 9.72
C ASP A 7 -7.21 -2.58 11.06
N GLU A 8 -8.36 -3.24 11.23
CA GLU A 8 -8.70 -4.01 12.43
C GLU A 8 -7.90 -5.33 12.52
N LEU A 9 -7.54 -5.89 11.36
CA LEU A 9 -6.81 -7.14 11.23
C LEU A 9 -5.28 -6.96 11.28
N ARG A 10 -4.81 -5.72 11.39
CA ARG A 10 -3.38 -5.33 11.34
C ARG A 10 -2.65 -5.87 10.11
N VAL A 11 -3.37 -6.06 9.01
CA VAL A 11 -2.82 -6.66 7.78
C VAL A 11 -1.82 -5.74 7.09
N MET A 12 -1.92 -4.44 7.34
CA MET A 12 -0.98 -3.46 6.84
C MET A 12 0.23 -3.29 7.79
N ASP A 13 0.39 -4.08 8.86
CA ASP A 13 1.60 -4.02 9.69
C ASP A 13 2.86 -4.16 8.82
N GLY A 14 3.84 -3.28 9.05
CA GLY A 14 5.02 -3.14 8.20
C GLY A 14 4.94 -2.03 7.13
N TRP A 15 3.76 -1.46 6.87
CA TRP A 15 3.65 -0.25 6.06
C TRP A 15 4.16 0.97 6.84
N ASP A 16 5.47 1.16 6.82
CA ASP A 16 6.13 2.34 7.37
C ASP A 16 6.50 3.29 6.23
N ILE A 17 5.92 4.49 6.25
CA ILE A 17 6.22 5.54 5.26
C ILE A 17 7.68 5.99 5.27
N ASN A 18 8.40 5.73 6.36
CA ASN A 18 9.83 6.00 6.49
C ASN A 18 10.68 4.80 6.05
N SER A 19 10.06 3.65 5.75
CA SER A 19 10.77 2.53 5.17
C SER A 19 11.29 2.92 3.79
N VAL A 20 12.54 2.56 3.54
CA VAL A 20 13.25 2.89 2.29
C VAL A 20 12.64 2.16 1.10
N ASP A 21 12.01 1.00 1.33
CA ASP A 21 11.51 0.14 0.26
C ASP A 21 10.05 -0.31 0.49
N PRO A 22 9.08 0.31 -0.22
CA PRO A 22 7.68 -0.08 -0.17
C PRO A 22 7.41 -1.45 -0.78
N CYS A 23 8.33 -2.04 -1.55
CA CYS A 23 8.19 -3.39 -2.11
C CYS A 23 8.32 -4.49 -1.05
N THR A 24 8.80 -4.12 0.15
CA THR A 24 8.85 -5.02 1.31
C THR A 24 7.53 -5.06 2.09
N TRP A 25 6.60 -4.16 1.78
CA TRP A 25 5.34 -4.07 2.49
C TRP A 25 4.39 -5.20 2.07
N ASN A 26 3.61 -5.69 3.03
CA ASN A 26 2.58 -6.68 2.76
C ASN A 26 1.61 -6.15 1.70
N MET A 27 1.23 -7.01 0.75
CA MET A 27 0.27 -6.72 -0.32
C MET A 27 0.70 -5.63 -1.30
N VAL A 28 1.97 -5.20 -1.27
CA VAL A 28 2.54 -4.31 -2.27
C VAL A 28 3.27 -5.15 -3.32
N GLY A 29 2.84 -5.06 -4.57
CA GLY A 29 3.56 -5.64 -5.70
C GLY A 29 4.36 -4.57 -6.43
N CYS A 30 5.62 -4.90 -6.73
CA CYS A 30 6.53 -4.03 -7.45
C CYS A 30 6.96 -4.61 -8.79
N SER A 31 7.31 -3.73 -9.73
CA SER A 31 7.98 -4.11 -10.97
C SER A 31 9.43 -4.51 -10.69
N ALA A 32 10.08 -5.14 -11.68
CA ALA A 32 11.50 -5.45 -11.63
C ALA A 32 12.39 -4.20 -11.49
N GLU A 33 11.87 -3.01 -11.80
CA GLU A 33 12.58 -1.73 -11.65
C GLU A 33 12.38 -1.12 -10.25
N GLY A 34 11.60 -1.75 -9.37
CA GLY A 34 11.33 -1.28 -8.01
C GLY A 34 10.16 -0.29 -7.89
N TYR A 35 9.35 -0.13 -8.94
CA TYR A 35 8.15 0.71 -8.87
C TYR A 35 6.97 -0.07 -8.29
N VAL A 36 6.21 0.55 -7.40
CA VAL A 36 4.95 -0.02 -6.92
C VAL A 36 3.93 0.00 -8.07
N ILE A 37 3.48 -1.20 -8.46
CA ILE A 37 2.54 -1.40 -9.58
C ILE A 37 1.22 -2.02 -9.14
N SER A 38 1.16 -2.67 -7.98
CA SER A 38 -0.07 -3.25 -7.47
C SER A 38 -0.18 -3.13 -5.96
N LEU A 39 -1.40 -2.92 -5.48
CA LEU A 39 -1.76 -2.95 -4.07
C LEU A 39 -2.92 -3.93 -3.94
N ASP A 40 -2.72 -5.03 -3.22
CA ASP A 40 -3.71 -6.10 -3.14
C ASP A 40 -4.52 -5.97 -1.84
N MET A 41 -5.39 -4.96 -1.81
CA MET A 41 -6.12 -4.54 -0.60
C MET A 41 -7.59 -4.99 -0.60
N ALA A 42 -8.07 -5.55 -1.70
CA ALA A 42 -9.49 -5.77 -2.01
C ALA A 42 -10.20 -6.81 -1.11
N SER A 43 -9.46 -7.63 -0.35
CA SER A 43 -10.03 -8.72 0.46
C SER A 43 -9.63 -8.68 1.94
N MET A 44 -9.20 -7.53 2.44
CA MET A 44 -8.56 -7.41 3.76
C MET A 44 -9.45 -6.76 4.84
N ASP A 45 -10.76 -6.64 4.60
CA ASP A 45 -11.70 -5.91 5.47
C ASP A 45 -11.21 -4.48 5.85
N LEU A 46 -10.40 -3.89 4.97
CA LEU A 46 -9.89 -2.54 5.12
C LEU A 46 -11.01 -1.56 4.82
N SER A 47 -11.31 -0.69 5.78
CA SER A 47 -12.34 0.35 5.64
C SER A 47 -11.72 1.74 5.78
N GLY A 48 -12.34 2.74 5.17
CA GLY A 48 -11.83 4.13 5.17
C GLY A 48 -11.30 4.57 3.82
N THR A 49 -10.38 5.53 3.82
CA THR A 49 -9.88 6.16 2.59
C THR A 49 -8.36 6.03 2.51
N LEU A 50 -7.87 5.54 1.38
CA LEU A 50 -6.44 5.51 1.11
C LEU A 50 -5.92 6.96 1.03
N SER A 51 -4.74 7.22 1.60
CA SER A 51 -4.19 8.59 1.58
C SER A 51 -3.98 9.07 0.15
N PRO A 52 -4.22 10.36 -0.16
CA PRO A 52 -4.00 10.92 -1.51
C PRO A 52 -2.55 10.79 -1.98
N GLY A 53 -1.60 10.55 -1.08
CA GLY A 53 -0.22 10.19 -1.43
C GLY A 53 -0.10 8.92 -2.28
N ILE A 54 -1.14 8.09 -2.37
CA ILE A 54 -1.20 6.99 -3.35
C ILE A 54 -1.18 7.50 -4.80
N GLY A 55 -1.67 8.71 -5.04
CA GLY A 55 -1.58 9.38 -6.34
C GLY A 55 -0.14 9.71 -6.75
N ASN A 56 0.82 9.61 -5.82
CA ASN A 56 2.24 9.74 -6.12
C ASN A 56 2.85 8.45 -6.68
N LEU A 57 2.13 7.31 -6.61
CA LEU A 57 2.53 6.05 -7.23
C LEU A 57 2.16 6.09 -8.71
N SER A 58 2.97 6.77 -9.52
CA SER A 58 2.70 7.03 -10.94
C SER A 58 2.61 5.76 -11.80
N HIS A 59 3.19 4.65 -11.29
CA HIS A 59 3.24 3.35 -11.98
C HIS A 59 2.17 2.36 -11.48
N LEU A 60 1.29 2.79 -10.58
CA LEU A 60 0.26 1.93 -10.01
C LEU A 60 -0.76 1.54 -11.09
N ARG A 61 -1.00 0.23 -11.22
CA ARG A 61 -1.90 -0.38 -12.22
C ARG A 61 -3.08 -1.09 -11.57
N THR A 62 -2.90 -1.62 -10.37
CA THR A 62 -3.90 -2.47 -9.69
C THR A 62 -4.07 -2.03 -8.24
N LEU A 63 -5.33 -1.99 -7.78
CA LEU A 63 -5.73 -1.62 -6.42
C LEU A 63 -6.78 -2.62 -5.89
#